data_AF-A0A2I9DRC0-F1
#
_entry.id   AF-A0A2I9DRC0-F1
#
_cell.length_a   1.000
_cell.length_b   1.000
_cell.length_c   1.000
_cell.angle_alpha   90.00
_cell.angle_beta   90.00
_cell.angle_gamma   90.00
#
_symmetry.space_group_name_H-M   'P 1'
#
loop_
_entity.id
_entity.type
_entity.pdbx_description
1 polymer ?
#
loop_
_entity_poly.entity_id
_entity_poly.type
_entity_poly.pdbx_seq_one_letter_code
_entity_poly.pdbx_strand_id
1 'polypeptide(L)'
;MRKGILDILKGKFLVSGGAPKNWMFIIYVSFLATVMIASSHSADGKVHKIAALDEQVKELRSEFVDVRSDMQELKLESTVLRILEHDGLFPSETPPKKIKVKSETE
;
A
#
# COMPACT_ATOMS: atom_id res chain seq x y z
N MET A 1 -39.05 -25.44 -30.34
CA MET A 1 -38.05 -24.47 -29.84
C MET A 1 -38.24 -23.05 -30.38
N ARG A 2 -38.42 -22.83 -31.70
CA ARG A 2 -38.56 -21.47 -32.28
C ARG A 2 -39.78 -20.65 -31.79
N LYS A 3 -40.92 -21.30 -31.54
CA LYS A 3 -42.16 -20.61 -31.09
C LYS A 3 -42.05 -19.95 -29.71
N GLY A 4 -41.29 -20.53 -28.78
CA GLY A 4 -41.14 -19.97 -27.43
C GLY A 4 -40.35 -18.66 -27.40
N ILE A 5 -39.27 -18.57 -28.18
CA ILE A 5 -38.48 -17.34 -28.35
C ILE A 5 -39.32 -16.26 -29.05
N LEU A 6 -40.09 -16.65 -30.06
CA LEU A 6 -41.00 -15.74 -30.78
C LEU A 6 -42.12 -15.21 -29.88
N ASP A 7 -42.65 -16.00 -28.94
CA ASP A 7 -43.67 -15.57 -27.98
C ASP A 7 -43.11 -14.62 -26.90
N ILE A 8 -41.84 -14.77 -26.53
CA ILE A 8 -41.11 -13.81 -25.68
C ILE A 8 -40.93 -12.48 -26.42
N LEU A 9 -40.47 -12.52 -27.67
CA LEU A 9 -40.25 -11.32 -28.49
C LEU A 9 -41.54 -10.57 -28.80
N LYS A 10 -42.67 -11.28 -28.95
CA LYS A 10 -44.00 -10.71 -29.18
C LYS A 10 -44.71 -10.24 -27.90
N GLY A 11 -44.03 -10.25 -26.75
CA GLY A 11 -44.57 -9.74 -25.48
C GLY A 11 -45.69 -10.59 -24.87
N LYS A 12 -45.96 -11.78 -25.41
CA LYS A 12 -46.98 -12.70 -24.86
C LYS A 12 -46.62 -13.17 -23.44
N PHE A 13 -45.34 -13.16 -23.10
CA PHE A 13 -44.82 -13.38 -21.74
C PHE A 13 -45.33 -12.32 -20.74
N LEU A 14 -45.56 -11.08 -21.17
CA LEU A 14 -46.01 -9.98 -20.30
C LEU A 14 -47.53 -9.91 -20.15
N VAL A 15 -48.31 -10.52 -21.06
CA VAL A 15 -49.78 -10.34 -21.17
C VAL A 15 -50.57 -11.65 -20.99
N SER A 16 -49.93 -12.82 -21.01
CA SER A 16 -50.60 -14.11 -20.78
C SER A 16 -50.94 -14.33 -19.29
N GLY A 17 -51.69 -15.39 -18.95
CA GLY A 17 -52.19 -15.67 -17.59
C GLY A 17 -51.15 -15.74 -16.45
N GLY A 18 -49.84 -15.73 -16.75
CA GLY A 18 -48.74 -15.62 -15.78
C GLY A 18 -48.08 -14.23 -15.68
N ALA A 19 -48.64 -13.21 -16.34
CA ALA A 19 -48.14 -11.83 -16.41
C ALA A 19 -47.60 -11.22 -15.10
N PRO A 20 -48.29 -11.31 -13.93
CA PRO A 20 -47.80 -10.69 -12.70
C PRO A 20 -46.48 -11.28 -12.21
N LYS A 21 -46.27 -12.60 -12.36
CA LYS A 21 -45.01 -13.27 -11.98
C LYS A 21 -43.84 -12.83 -12.87
N ASN A 22 -44.12 -12.61 -14.16
CA ASN A 22 -43.14 -12.21 -15.15
C ASN A 22 -42.70 -10.75 -14.97
N TRP A 23 -43.62 -9.87 -14.58
CA TRP A 23 -43.31 -8.49 -14.18
C TRP A 23 -42.41 -8.43 -12.94
N MET A 24 -42.74 -9.20 -11.90
CA MET A 24 -41.89 -9.31 -10.71
C MET A 24 -40.48 -9.82 -11.04
N PHE A 25 -40.36 -10.76 -11.98
CA PHE A 25 -39.06 -11.27 -12.44
C PHE A 25 -38.23 -10.18 -13.15
N ILE A 26 -38.85 -9.35 -14.00
CA ILE A 26 -38.15 -8.25 -14.68
C ILE A 26 -37.65 -7.21 -13.68
N ILE A 27 -38.48 -6.83 -12.70
CA ILE A 27 -38.09 -5.91 -11.62
C ILE A 27 -36.92 -6.50 -10.82
N TYR A 28 -36.98 -7.79 -10.51
CA TYR A 28 -35.89 -8.47 -9.81
C TYR A 28 -34.57 -8.42 -10.58
N VAL A 29 -34.57 -8.73 -11.87
CA VAL A 29 -33.36 -8.69 -12.70
C VAL A 29 -32.85 -7.25 -12.89
N SER A 30 -33.75 -6.28 -13.07
CA SER A 30 -33.38 -4.86 -13.17
C SER A 30 -32.76 -4.33 -11.87
N PHE A 31 -33.33 -4.71 -10.72
CA PHE A 31 -32.76 -4.41 -9.41
C PHE A 31 -31.37 -5.02 -9.26
N LEU A 32 -31.21 -6.30 -9.61
CA LEU A 32 -29.92 -6.99 -9.53
C LEU A 32 -28.87 -6.32 -10.43
N ALA A 33 -29.25 -5.94 -11.66
CA ALA A 33 -28.37 -5.21 -12.57
C ALA A 33 -27.93 -3.87 -11.98
N THR A 34 -28.85 -3.14 -11.34
CA THR A 34 -28.54 -1.86 -10.66
C THR A 34 -27.56 -2.08 -9.51
N VAL A 35 -27.75 -3.11 -8.69
CA VAL A 35 -26.83 -3.48 -7.60
C VAL A 35 -25.43 -3.83 -8.13
N MET A 36 -25.34 -4.57 -9.24
CA MET A 36 -24.06 -4.91 -9.85
C MET A 36 -23.32 -3.66 -10.34
N ILE A 37 -24.01 -2.75 -11.03
CA ILE A 37 -23.41 -1.49 -11.52
C ILE A 37 -22.91 -0.64 -10.34
N ALA A 38 -23.71 -0.50 -9.29
CA ALA A 38 -23.34 0.28 -8.11
C ALA A 38 -22.13 -0.32 -7.38
N SER A 39 -22.08 -1.65 -7.26
CA SER A 39 -20.96 -2.37 -6.64
C SER A 39 -19.66 -2.17 -7.43
N SER A 40 -19.71 -2.30 -8.76
CA SER A 40 -18.56 -2.06 -9.64
C SER A 40 -18.03 -0.64 -9.51
N HIS A 41 -18.89 0.37 -9.49
CA HIS A 41 -18.46 1.76 -9.36
C HIS A 41 -17.75 2.04 -8.02
N SER A 42 -18.24 1.45 -6.92
CA SER A 42 -17.55 1.50 -5.62
C SER A 42 -16.21 0.77 -5.65
N ALA A 43 -16.07 -0.31 -6.42
CA ALA A 43 -14.80 -1.02 -6.58
C ALA A 43 -13.76 -0.15 -7.31
N ASP A 44 -14.16 0.52 -8.39
CA ASP A 44 -13.29 1.42 -9.16
C ASP A 44 -12.73 2.56 -8.30
N GLY A 45 -13.60 3.20 -7.50
CA GLY A 45 -13.17 4.26 -6.57
C GLY A 45 -12.15 3.77 -5.53
N LYS A 46 -12.29 2.53 -5.05
CA LYS A 46 -11.32 1.92 -4.15
C LYS A 46 -9.98 1.65 -4.83
N VAL A 47 -9.99 1.20 -6.08
CA VAL A 47 -8.75 0.97 -6.86
C VAL A 47 -7.97 2.26 -7.04
N HIS A 48 -8.63 3.37 -7.37
CA HIS A 48 -7.96 4.68 -7.45
C HIS A 48 -7.36 5.11 -6.10
N LYS A 49 -8.10 4.89 -5.00
CA LYS A 49 -7.59 5.18 -3.65
C LYS A 49 -6.37 4.32 -3.31
N ILE A 50 -6.38 3.04 -3.68
CA ILE A 50 -5.23 2.13 -3.48
C ILE A 50 -4.02 2.63 -4.25
N ALA A 51 -4.19 3.01 -5.52
CA ALA A 51 -3.08 3.55 -6.32
C ALA A 51 -2.49 4.84 -5.71
N ALA A 52 -3.34 5.74 -5.20
CA ALA A 52 -2.87 6.96 -4.54
C ALA A 52 -2.15 6.68 -3.21
N LEU A 53 -2.56 5.65 -2.47
CA LEU A 53 -1.88 5.20 -1.25
C LEU A 53 -0.54 4.53 -1.56
N ASP A 54 -0.47 3.73 -2.63
CA ASP A 54 0.76 3.05 -3.05
C ASP A 54 1.86 4.06 -3.43
N GLU A 55 1.49 5.12 -4.15
CA GLU A 55 2.45 6.18 -4.49
C GLU A 55 2.98 6.89 -3.23
N GLN A 56 2.12 7.17 -2.24
CA GLN A 56 2.55 7.74 -0.96
C GLN A 56 3.51 6.81 -0.20
N VAL A 57 3.21 5.51 -0.15
CA VAL A 57 4.09 4.52 0.49
C VAL A 57 5.45 4.48 -0.20
N LYS A 58 5.46 4.55 -1.53
CA LYS A 58 6.69 4.56 -2.32
C LYS A 58 7.51 5.82 -2.08
N GLU A 59 6.87 7.00 -2.02
CA GLU A 59 7.50 8.27 -1.67
C GLU A 59 8.17 8.21 -0.29
N LEU A 60 7.42 7.81 0.75
CA LEU A 60 7.94 7.67 2.11
C LEU A 60 9.10 6.66 2.19
N ARG A 61 9.02 5.58 1.42
CA ARG A 61 10.10 4.59 1.37
C ARG A 61 11.36 5.15 0.71
N SER A 62 11.22 5.99 -0.31
CA SER A 62 12.35 6.69 -0.93
C SER A 62 13.00 7.62 0.09
N GLU A 63 12.20 8.46 0.76
CA GLU A 63 12.68 9.38 1.80
C GLU A 63 13.42 8.65 2.92
N PHE A 64 12.86 7.52 3.39
CA PHE A 64 13.51 6.70 4.42
C PHE A 64 14.88 6.18 3.97
N VAL A 65 15.02 5.74 2.71
CA VAL A 65 16.29 5.23 2.19
C VAL A 65 17.32 6.36 2.09
N ASP A 66 16.92 7.54 1.61
CA ASP A 66 17.79 8.71 1.49
C ASP A 66 18.31 9.14 2.87
N VAL A 67 17.39 9.37 3.83
CA VAL A 67 17.75 9.76 5.21
C VAL A 67 18.62 8.70 5.89
N ARG A 68 18.34 7.41 5.66
CA ARG A 68 19.16 6.33 6.20
C ARG A 68 20.59 6.36 5.64
N SER A 69 20.74 6.66 4.35
CA SER A 69 22.05 6.77 3.70
C SER A 69 22.85 7.92 4.32
N ASP A 70 22.23 9.08 4.48
CA ASP A 70 22.87 10.26 5.09
C ASP A 70 23.34 9.96 6.53
N MET A 71 22.48 9.33 7.33
CA MET A 71 22.81 8.93 8.69
C MET A 71 23.95 7.90 8.74
N GLN A 72 24.02 7.00 7.75
CA GLN A 72 25.10 6.04 7.65
C GLN A 72 26.43 6.73 7.33
N GLU A 73 26.44 7.71 6.42
CA GLU A 73 27.63 8.50 6.09
C GLU A 73 28.12 9.30 7.31
N LEU A 74 27.21 9.91 8.07
CA LEU A 74 27.52 10.64 9.30
C LEU A 74 28.13 9.74 10.38
N LYS A 75 27.75 8.46 10.43
CA LYS A 75 28.27 7.48 11.39
C LYS A 75 29.68 6.98 11.04
N LEU A 76 30.18 7.22 9.83
CA LEU A 76 31.51 6.77 9.44
C LEU A 76 32.59 7.44 10.30
N GLU A 77 33.55 6.65 10.75
CA GLU A 77 34.70 7.15 11.52
C GLU A 77 35.45 8.23 10.76
N SER A 78 35.64 8.08 9.45
CA SER A 78 36.25 9.11 8.59
C SER A 78 35.48 10.43 8.60
N THR A 79 34.16 10.40 8.61
CA THR A 79 33.32 11.60 8.70
C THR A 79 33.46 12.26 10.06
N VAL A 80 33.43 11.48 11.14
CA VAL A 80 33.62 11.96 12.50
C VAL A 80 35.01 12.59 12.67
N LEU A 81 36.06 11.92 12.20
CA LEU A 81 37.44 12.42 12.25
C LEU A 81 37.60 13.74 11.49
N ARG A 82 37.03 13.85 10.28
CA ARG A 82 37.05 15.08 9.48
C ARG A 82 36.36 16.26 10.18
N ILE A 83 35.27 16.01 10.90
CA ILE A 83 34.57 17.05 11.68
C ILE A 83 35.44 17.47 12.88
N LEU A 84 35.98 16.50 13.61
CA LEU A 84 36.79 16.73 14.82
C LEU A 84 38.17 17.35 14.54
N GLU A 85 38.69 17.21 13.32
CA GLU A 85 39.95 17.83 12.87
C GLU A 85 39.90 19.36 12.97
N HIS A 86 38.75 19.98 12.67
CA HIS A 86 38.54 21.43 12.85
C HIS A 86 38.67 21.85 14.32
N ASP A 87 38.27 20.97 15.24
CA ASP A 87 38.34 21.22 16.69
C ASP A 87 39.70 20.79 17.29
N GLY A 88 40.66 20.40 16.44
CA GLY A 88 42.03 20.02 16.83
C GLY A 88 42.13 18.66 17.53
N LEU A 89 41.12 17.80 17.37
CA LEU A 89 41.07 16.47 17.98
C LEU A 89 41.52 15.41 16.97
N PHE A 90 42.48 14.58 17.38
CA PHE A 90 43.10 13.56 16.52
C PHE A 90 43.08 12.18 17.18
N PRO A 91 43.00 11.09 16.39
CA PRO A 91 43.10 9.74 16.92
C PRO A 91 44.50 9.48 17.46
N SER A 92 44.59 8.72 18.55
CA SER A 92 45.88 8.37 19.15
C SER A 92 46.61 7.35 18.28
N GLU A 93 47.81 7.69 17.81
CA GLU A 93 48.70 6.76 17.10
C GLU A 93 49.24 5.64 18.00
N THR A 94 49.22 5.87 19.32
CA THR A 94 49.74 4.92 20.31
C THR A 94 48.61 4.23 21.07
N PRO A 95 48.70 2.92 21.31
CA PRO A 95 47.66 2.19 22.03
C PRO A 95 47.63 2.62 23.52
N PRO A 96 46.45 2.63 24.16
CA PRO A 96 46.31 3.01 25.55
C PRO A 96 47.04 2.01 26.46
N LYS A 97 47.75 2.53 27.47
CA LYS A 97 48.45 1.70 28.46
C LYS A 97 47.48 1.27 29.55
N LYS A 98 47.37 -0.05 29.77
CA LYS A 98 46.62 -0.59 30.91
C LYS A 98 47.42 -0.40 32.20
N ILE A 99 46.99 0.53 33.05
CA ILE A 99 47.54 0.69 34.40
C ILE A 99 47.00 -0.46 35.26
N LYS A 100 47.88 -1.39 35.66
CA LYS A 100 47.57 -2.40 36.68
C LYS A 100 48.22 -1.96 37.98
N VAL A 101 47.40 -1.68 38.99
CA VAL A 101 47.88 -1.40 40.34
C VAL A 101 48.45 -2.71 40.90
N LYS A 102 49.74 -2.74 41.22
CA LYS A 102 50.29 -3.81 42.03
C LYS A 102 49.90 -3.51 43.47
N SER A 103 49.06 -4.36 44.07
CA SER A 103 48.99 -4.43 45.53
C SER A 103 50.34 -4.91 46.01
N GLU A 104 50.99 -4.14 46.89
CA GLU A 104 52.15 -4.62 47.63
C GLU A 104 51.69 -5.83 48.45
N THR A 105 52.16 -7.02 48.04
CA THR A 105 51.99 -8.24 48.82
C THR A 105 52.92 -8.15 50.02
N GLU A 106 52.34 -8.22 51.20
CA GLU A 106 53.02 -8.49 52.48
C GLU A 106 53.70 -9.87 52.47
#